data_AF-A0A177SGS6-F1
#
_entry.id   AF-A0A177SGS6-F1
#
_cell.length_a   1.000
_cell.length_b   1.000
_cell.length_c   1.000
_cell.angle_alpha   90.00
_cell.angle_beta   90.00
_cell.angle_gamma   90.00
#
_symmetry.space_group_name_H-M   'P 1'
#
loop_
_entity.id
_entity.type
_entity.pdbx_description
1 polymer ?
#
loop_
_entity_poly.entity_id
_entity_poly.type
_entity_poly.pdbx_seq_one_letter_code
_entity_poly.pdbx_strand_id
1 'polypeptide(L)'
;MSRLTIAQFEDILTEQLEWSSSVPVSTTDSLRDDLGLDSMRLIHLLLHLELEHGLVIPDEHMSALPKMRVEELMSVLQEVIHD
;
A
#
# COMPACT_ATOMS: atom_id res chain seq x y z
N MET A 1 12.09 13.15 4.77
CA MET A 1 11.30 12.30 3.87
C MET A 1 10.95 11.04 4.63
N SER A 2 9.65 10.73 4.74
CA SER A 2 9.15 9.75 5.71
C SER A 2 8.89 8.41 5.03
N ARG A 3 9.48 7.34 5.57
CA ARG A 3 9.18 5.94 5.22
C ARG A 3 7.76 5.61 5.66
N LEU A 4 6.99 4.91 4.83
CA LEU A 4 5.68 4.40 5.21
C LEU A 4 5.83 3.34 6.31
N THR A 5 5.17 3.55 7.45
CA THR A 5 5.08 2.58 8.55
C THR A 5 3.79 1.77 8.47
N ILE A 6 3.70 0.64 9.19
CA ILE A 6 2.48 -0.19 9.19
C ILE A 6 1.29 0.58 9.75
N ALA A 7 1.50 1.37 10.81
CA ALA A 7 0.46 2.22 11.36
C ALA A 7 -0.09 3.21 10.32
N GLN A 8 0.80 3.90 9.59
CA GLN A 8 0.37 4.83 8.53
C GLN A 8 -0.32 4.11 7.38
N PHE A 9 0.14 2.92 7.02
CA PHE A 9 -0.53 2.12 6.00
C PHE A 9 -1.94 1.73 6.44
N GLU A 10 -2.11 1.29 7.68
CA GLU A 10 -3.42 0.97 8.28
C GLU A 10 -4.33 2.20 8.37
N ASP A 11 -3.78 3.37 8.68
CA ASP A 11 -4.52 4.65 8.66
C ASP A 11 -5.04 4.95 7.25
N ILE A 12 -4.20 4.82 6.20
CA ILE A 12 -4.64 5.01 4.80
C ILE A 12 -5.76 4.04 4.45
N LEU A 13 -5.61 2.76 4.80
CA LEU A 13 -6.64 1.76 4.51
C LEU A 13 -7.96 2.14 5.18
N THR A 14 -7.92 2.50 6.47
CA THR A 14 -9.12 2.76 7.26
C THR A 14 -9.79 4.07 6.90
N GLU A 15 -9.02 5.15 6.79
CA GLU A 15 -9.54 6.50 6.58
C GLU A 15 -9.85 6.81 5.12
N GLN A 16 -9.03 6.31 4.19
CA GLN A 16 -9.12 6.70 2.77
C GLN A 16 -9.82 5.64 1.91
N LEU A 17 -9.71 4.36 2.27
CA LEU A 17 -10.27 3.25 1.49
C LEU A 17 -11.52 2.63 2.10
N GLU A 18 -12.02 3.19 3.21
CA GLU A 18 -13.12 2.64 4.01
C GLU A 18 -12.91 1.16 4.32
N TRP A 19 -11.65 0.76 4.50
CA TRP A 19 -11.28 -0.59 4.86
C TRP A 19 -11.63 -0.79 6.33
N SER A 20 -12.31 -1.90 6.61
CA SER A 20 -12.66 -2.28 7.98
C SER A 20 -12.32 -3.73 8.18
N SER A 21 -11.47 -3.99 9.16
CA SER A 21 -11.09 -5.32 9.60
C SER A 21 -11.11 -5.37 11.12
N SER A 22 -11.42 -6.54 11.67
CA SER A 22 -11.28 -6.83 13.09
C SER A 22 -9.86 -7.30 13.46
N VAL A 23 -9.01 -7.50 12.46
CA VAL A 23 -7.63 -8.00 12.59
C VAL A 23 -6.67 -6.91 12.11
N PRO A 24 -5.61 -6.61 12.87
CA PRO A 24 -4.61 -5.64 12.46
C PRO A 24 -3.85 -6.10 11.22
N VAL A 25 -3.34 -5.15 10.45
CA VAL A 25 -2.55 -5.44 9.25
C VAL A 25 -1.22 -6.10 9.64
N SER A 26 -0.89 -7.22 9.00
CA SER A 26 0.41 -7.87 9.07
C SER A 26 1.28 -7.51 7.86
N THR A 27 2.59 -7.45 8.06
CA THR A 27 3.57 -7.27 6.98
C THR A 27 3.49 -8.38 5.93
N THR A 28 3.04 -9.56 6.33
CA THR A 28 2.91 -10.73 5.45
C THR A 28 1.58 -10.78 4.70
N ASP A 29 0.62 -9.90 4.99
CA ASP A 29 -0.70 -9.96 4.36
C ASP A 29 -0.60 -9.61 2.88
N SER A 30 -1.24 -10.42 2.03
CA SER A 30 -1.43 -10.11 0.62
C SER A 30 -2.43 -8.97 0.46
N LEU A 31 -2.08 -7.96 -0.34
CA LEU A 31 -2.91 -6.79 -0.59
C LEU A 31 -4.31 -7.18 -1.10
N ARG A 32 -4.41 -8.14 -2.04
CA ARG A 32 -5.72 -8.61 -2.51
C ARG A 32 -6.31 -9.69 -1.61
N ASP A 33 -5.59 -10.80 -1.46
CA ASP A 33 -6.17 -12.02 -0.91
C ASP A 33 -6.49 -11.92 0.58
N ASP A 34 -5.67 -11.22 1.38
CA ASP A 34 -5.85 -11.08 2.82
C ASP A 34 -6.55 -9.76 3.18
N LEU A 35 -6.10 -8.64 2.59
CA LEU A 35 -6.68 -7.32 2.89
C LEU A 35 -7.92 -6.97 2.05
N GLY A 36 -8.25 -7.75 1.03
CA GLY A 36 -9.44 -7.52 0.20
C GLY A 36 -9.37 -6.23 -0.61
N LEU A 37 -8.16 -5.76 -0.97
CA LEU A 37 -8.00 -4.60 -1.83
C LEU A 37 -8.27 -5.02 -3.28
N ASP A 38 -9.49 -4.76 -3.72
CA ASP A 38 -9.88 -4.93 -5.12
C ASP A 38 -9.14 -3.93 -6.04
N SER A 39 -9.33 -4.07 -7.35
CA SER A 39 -8.64 -3.21 -8.32
C SER A 39 -8.91 -1.72 -8.10
N MET A 40 -10.11 -1.32 -7.65
CA MET A 40 -10.43 0.08 -7.43
C MET A 40 -9.76 0.62 -6.17
N ARG A 41 -9.81 -0.16 -5.09
CA ARG A 41 -9.13 0.14 -3.83
C ARG A 41 -7.61 0.23 -4.01
N LEU A 42 -7.02 -0.66 -4.80
CA LEU A 42 -5.61 -0.58 -5.14
C LEU A 42 -5.29 0.73 -5.88
N ILE A 43 -6.11 1.16 -6.83
CA ILE A 43 -5.91 2.45 -7.52
C ILE A 43 -6.03 3.63 -6.53
N HIS A 44 -7.01 3.61 -5.64
CA HIS A 44 -7.15 4.64 -4.61
C HIS A 44 -5.95 4.68 -3.66
N LEU A 45 -5.46 3.52 -3.23
CA LEU A 45 -4.24 3.41 -2.42
C LEU A 45 -3.06 4.10 -3.11
N LEU A 46 -2.84 3.82 -4.40
CA LEU A 46 -1.76 4.47 -5.16
C LEU A 46 -1.91 5.99 -5.18
N LEU A 47 -3.12 6.48 -5.41
CA LEU A 47 -3.41 7.91 -5.46
C LEU A 47 -3.11 8.60 -4.12
N HIS A 48 -3.51 8.00 -2.99
CA HIS A 48 -3.23 8.56 -1.66
C HIS A 48 -1.74 8.50 -1.30
N LEU A 49 -1.06 7.40 -1.64
CA LEU A 49 0.39 7.29 -1.47
C LEU A 49 1.14 8.39 -2.22
N GLU A 50 0.74 8.67 -3.47
CA GLU A 50 1.36 9.72 -4.27
C GLU A 50 1.03 11.12 -3.74
N LEU A 51 -0.24 11.44 -3.53
CA LEU A 51 -0.68 12.79 -3.18
C LEU A 51 -0.33 13.20 -1.74
N GLU A 52 -0.46 12.28 -0.78
CA GLU A 52 -0.31 12.59 0.65
C GLU A 52 1.09 12.30 1.17
N HIS A 53 1.78 11.32 0.57
CA HIS A 53 3.08 10.86 1.03
C HIS A 53 4.21 11.07 0.02
N GLY A 54 3.91 11.44 -1.23
CA GLY A 54 4.91 11.57 -2.29
C GLY A 54 5.55 10.24 -2.67
N LEU A 55 4.85 9.11 -2.42
CA LEU A 55 5.34 7.77 -2.66
C LEU A 55 4.71 7.21 -3.94
N VAL A 56 5.53 6.82 -4.89
CA VAL A 56 5.10 6.32 -6.20
C VAL A 56 5.54 4.87 -6.34
N ILE A 57 4.68 4.02 -6.90
CA ILE A 57 5.07 2.66 -7.29
C ILE A 57 5.56 2.71 -8.74
N PRO A 58 6.76 2.17 -9.05
CA PRO A 58 7.22 2.07 -10.43
C PRO A 58 6.32 1.19 -11.29
N ASP A 59 6.15 1.57 -12.55
CA ASP A 59 5.28 0.87 -13.52
C ASP A 59 5.55 -0.63 -13.62
N GLU A 60 6.82 -1.04 -13.50
CA GLU A 60 7.23 -2.46 -13.54
C GLU A 60 6.61 -3.31 -12.43
N HIS A 61 6.31 -2.70 -11.29
CA HIS A 61 5.70 -3.34 -10.13
C HIS A 61 4.16 -3.32 -10.15
N MET A 62 3.54 -2.47 -10.98
CA MET A 62 2.06 -2.33 -11.01
C MET A 62 1.34 -3.63 -11.33
N SER A 63 1.90 -4.46 -12.22
CA SER A 63 1.30 -5.74 -12.59
C SER A 63 1.31 -6.77 -11.46
N ALA A 64 2.29 -6.67 -10.55
CA ALA A 64 2.44 -7.55 -9.40
C ALA A 64 1.67 -7.05 -8.17
N LEU A 65 1.30 -5.76 -8.13
CA LEU A 65 0.65 -5.10 -6.99
C LEU A 65 -0.47 -5.93 -6.34
N PRO A 66 -1.43 -6.52 -7.08
CA PRO A 66 -2.51 -7.26 -6.41
C PRO A 66 -2.05 -8.50 -5.64
N LYS A 67 -0.87 -9.05 -5.96
CA LYS A 67 -0.30 -10.24 -5.33
C LYS A 67 0.79 -9.92 -4.31
N MET A 68 1.15 -8.65 -4.18
CA MET A 68 2.19 -8.24 -3.25
C MET A 68 1.71 -8.41 -1.81
N ARG A 69 2.65 -8.71 -0.92
CA ARG A 69 2.50 -8.54 0.51
C ARG A 69 2.75 -7.09 0.91
N VAL A 70 2.26 -6.71 2.08
CA VAL A 70 2.49 -5.36 2.64
C VAL A 70 3.99 -5.03 2.74
N GLU A 71 4.83 -5.98 3.15
CA GLU A 71 6.29 -5.79 3.21
C GLU A 71 6.94 -5.56 1.85
N GLU A 72 6.43 -6.21 0.80
CA GLU A 72 6.92 -6.05 -0.57
C GLU A 72 6.54 -4.67 -1.10
N LEU A 73 5.29 -4.25 -0.90
CA LEU A 73 4.83 -2.89 -1.19
C LEU A 73 5.72 -1.86 -0.49
N MET A 74 5.93 -2.01 0.82
CA MET A 74 6.77 -1.09 1.58
C MET A 74 8.19 -1.02 1.05
N SER A 75 8.77 -2.17 0.68
CA SER A 75 10.12 -2.22 0.13
C SER A 75 10.21 -1.47 -1.21
N VAL A 76 9.25 -1.69 -2.12
CA VAL A 76 9.17 -1.00 -3.41
C VAL A 76 9.07 0.51 -3.23
N LEU A 77 8.24 0.98 -2.30
CA LEU A 77 8.08 2.42 -2.02
C LEU A 77 9.35 3.07 -1.44
N GLN A 78 10.30 2.30 -0.90
CA GLN A 78 11.57 2.82 -0.41
C GLN A 78 12.64 2.95 -1.50
N GLU A 79 12.59 2.13 -2.54
CA GLU A 79 13.59 2.15 -3.62
C GLU A 79 13.49 3.44 -4.46
N VAL A 80 12.30 4.02 -4.54
CA VAL A 80 12.02 5.26 -5.28
C VAL A 80 12.61 6.53 -4.61
N ILE A 81 13.21 6.41 -3.42
CA ILE A 81 13.84 7.53 -2.69
C ILE A 81 15.26 7.86 -3.25
N HIS A 82 15.75 7.10 -4.22
CA HIS A 82 17.07 7.29 -4.85
C HIS A 82 16.98 7.91 -6.26
N ASP A 83 16.49 9.14 -6.39
CA ASP A 83 16.91 10.06 -7.48
C ASP A 83 16.74 11.53 -7.05
#